data_AF-A0A8J2LAY4-F1
#
_entry.id   AF-A0A8J2LAY4-F1
#
_cell.length_a   1.000
_cell.length_b   1.000
_cell.length_c   1.000
_cell.angle_alpha   90.00
_cell.angle_beta   90.00
_cell.angle_gamma   90.00
#
_symmetry.space_group_name_H-M   'P 1'
#
loop_
_entity.id
_entity.type
_entity.pdbx_description
1 polymer ?
#
loop_
_entity_poly.entity_id
_entity_poly.type
_entity_poly.pdbx_seq_one_letter_code
_entity_poly.pdbx_strand_id
1 'polypeptide(L)' 'MLGIAAQLILKKYADADSRRFKAIMVRFASVVYPGDTLEVYTWKRNNLIQFEVKTKEAVGPVIT' A
#
# COMPACT_ATOMS: atom_id res chain seq x y z
N MET A 1 4.48 -8.16 2.81
CA MET A 1 3.74 -6.91 3.11
C MET A 1 3.12 -6.24 1.87
N LEU A 2 3.88 -6.03 0.78
CA LEU A 2 3.35 -5.40 -0.44
C LEU A 2 2.06 -6.05 -0.98
N GLY A 3 2.01 -7.38 -1.03
CA GLY A 3 0.81 -8.08 -1.53
C GLY A 3 -0.46 -7.82 -0.71
N ILE A 4 -0.33 -7.63 0.61
CA ILE A 4 -1.45 -7.32 1.49
C ILE A 4 -1.93 -5.89 1.24
N ALA A 5 -1.00 -4.93 1.14
CA ALA A 5 -1.33 -3.55 0.80
C ALA A 5 -1.98 -3.46 -0.60
N ALA A 6 -1.42 -4.15 -1.58
CA ALA A 6 -1.97 -4.22 -2.94
C ALA A 6 -3.37 -4.84 -2.96
N GLN A 7 -3.61 -5.93 -2.23
CA GLN A 7 -4.94 -6.54 -2.10
C GLN A 7 -5.95 -5.61 -1.42
N LEU A 8 -5.55 -4.91 -0.36
CA LEU A 8 -6.39 -3.93 0.33
C LEU A 8 -6.77 -2.78 -0.60
N ILE A 9 -5.82 -2.27 -1.39
CA ILE A 9 -6.04 -1.20 -2.37
C ILE A 9 -6.95 -1.70 -3.50
N LEU A 10 -6.74 -2.91 -4.01
CA LEU A 10 -7.60 -3.52 -5.02
C LEU A 10 -9.03 -3.71 -4.52
N LYS A 11 -9.22 -4.20 -3.30
CA LYS A 11 -10.56 -4.29 -2.69
C LYS A 11 -11.20 -2.91 -2.53
N LYS A 12 -10.44 -1.90 -2.09
CA LYS A 12 -10.98 -0.58 -1.77
C LYS A 12 -11.26 0.29 -3.00
N TYR A 13 -10.48 0.16 -4.06
CA TYR A 13 -10.56 1.04 -5.25
C TYR A 13 -10.96 0.34 -6.55
N ALA A 14 -10.81 -0.98 -6.63
CA ALA A 14 -11.02 -1.73 -7.87
C ALA A 14 -12.03 -2.88 -7.74
N ASP A 15 -12.73 -3.03 -6.60
CA ASP A 15 -13.66 -4.15 -6.34
C ASP A 15 -13.02 -5.53 -6.59
N ALA A 16 -11.71 -5.64 -6.33
CA ALA A 16 -10.87 -6.79 -6.66
C ALA A 16 -10.70 -7.10 -8.18
N ASP A 17 -11.12 -6.20 -9.07
CA ASP A 17 -10.90 -6.34 -10.51
C ASP A 17 -9.43 -6.09 -10.88
N SER A 18 -8.75 -7.16 -11.28
CA SER A 18 -7.32 -7.16 -11.61
C SER A 18 -7.01 -6.44 -12.92
N ARG A 19 -8.02 -6.14 -13.75
CA ARG A 19 -7.83 -5.53 -15.09
C ARG A 19 -7.63 -4.02 -15.02
N ARG A 20 -8.07 -3.40 -13.92
CA ARG A 20 -7.82 -1.98 -13.63
C ARG A 20 -6.40 -1.72 -13.11
N PHE A 21 -5.67 -2.79 -12.80
CA PHE A 21 -4.36 -2.74 -12.21
C PHE A 21 -3.27 -2.71 -13.29
N LYS A 22 -2.80 -1.50 -13.66
CA LYS A 22 -1.83 -1.32 -14.76
C LYS A 22 -0.37 -1.50 -14.32
N ALA A 23 0.02 -0.88 -13.20
CA ALA A 23 1.35 -1.01 -12.62
C ALA A 23 1.32 -0.60 -11.13
N ILE A 24 2.10 -1.30 -10.30
CA ILE A 24 2.48 -0.83 -8.94
C ILE A 24 3.95 -0.50 -9.00
N MET A 25 4.30 0.69 -8.52
CA MET A 25 5.67 1.06 -8.25
C MET A 25 5.74 1.39 -6.77
N VAL A 26 6.66 0.74 -6.06
CA VAL A 26 6.89 0.95 -4.63
C VAL A 26 8.36 0.95 -4.34
N ARG A 27 8.74 1.70 -3.31
CA ARG A 27 10.04 1.67 -2.69
C ARG A 27 9.90 1.14 -1.26
N PHE A 28 10.62 0.07 -0.96
CA PHE A 28 10.80 -0.39 0.41
C PHE A 28 11.81 0.51 1.10
N ALA A 29 11.34 1.35 2.01
CA ALA A 29 12.15 2.30 2.78
C ALA A 29 12.62 1.71 4.12
N SER A 30 11.95 0.68 4.65
CA SER A 30 12.37 0.00 5.88
C SER A 30 11.89 -1.46 5.97
N VAL A 31 12.47 -2.22 6.90
CA VAL A 31 12.09 -3.62 7.20
C VAL A 31 10.87 -3.64 8.12
N VAL A 32 9.97 -4.59 7.91
CA VAL A 32 8.78 -4.81 8.75
C VAL A 32 8.80 -6.20 9.35
N TYR A 33 8.47 -6.29 10.64
CA TYR A 33 8.43 -7.55 11.36
C TYR A 33 6.99 -8.11 11.42
N PRO A 34 6.83 -9.44 11.42
CA PRO A 34 5.53 -10.08 11.59
C PRO A 34 5.00 -9.79 13.00
N GLY A 35 3.82 -9.16 13.08
CA GLY A 35 3.20 -8.71 14.34
C GLY A 35 3.06 -7.19 14.43
N ASP A 36 3.81 -6.44 13.62
CA ASP A 36 3.65 -5.00 13.49
C ASP A 36 2.27 -4.62 12.95
N THR A 37 1.72 -3.53 13.51
CA THR A 37 0.50 -2.91 12.97
C THR A 37 0.86 -2.01 11.81
N LEU A 38 0.22 -2.28 10.66
CA LEU A 38 0.44 -1.57 9.41
C LEU A 38 -0.72 -0.64 9.10
N GLU A 39 -0.41 0.62 8.88
CA GLU A 39 -1.36 1.66 8.46
C GLU A 39 -1.12 1.97 6.98
N VAL A 40 -2.12 1.68 6.16
CA VAL A 40 -2.09 1.95 4.72
C VAL A 40 -2.86 3.23 4.45
N TYR A 41 -2.15 4.29 4.10
CA TYR A 41 -2.72 5.55 3.63
C TYR A 41 -2.86 5.50 2.12
N THR A 42 -4.02 5.89 1.61
CA THR A 42 -4.33 5.82 0.19
C THR A 42 -4.93 7.13 -0.28
N TRP A 43 -4.39 7.69 -1.35
CA TRP A 43 -4.85 8.92 -1.97
C TRP A 43 -5.20 8.65 -3.43
N LYS A 44 -6.42 8.99 -3.82
CA LYS A 44 -6.89 8.85 -5.20
C LYS A 44 -6.73 10.18 -5.93
N ARG A 45 -5.85 10.23 -6.93
CA ARG A 45 -5.73 11.32 -7.90
C ARG A 45 -6.27 10.86 -9.25
N ASN A 46 -7.53 11.15 -9.52
CA ASN A 46 -8.23 10.82 -10.77
C ASN A 46 -8.05 9.34 -11.20
N ASN A 47 -7.01 9.05 -11.98
CA ASN A 47 -6.67 7.73 -12.52
C ASN A 47 -5.39 7.10 -11.92
N LEU A 48 -4.81 7.74 -10.90
CA LEU A 48 -3.57 7.34 -10.23
C LEU A 48 -3.84 7.25 -8.73
N ILE A 49 -3.51 6.11 -8.14
CA ILE A 49 -3.69 5.87 -6.70
C ILE A 49 -2.30 5.87 -6.09
N GLN A 50 -2.01 6.89 -5.29
CA GLN A 50 -0.82 6.90 -4.44
C GLN A 50 -1.18 6.22 -3.14
N PHE A 51 -0.26 5.43 -2.61
CA PHE A 51 -0.42 4.83 -1.30
C PHE A 51 0.90 4.84 -0.56
N GLU A 52 0.82 4.98 0.74
CA GLU A 52 1.96 4.93 1.64
C GLU A 52 1.62 3.97 2.78
N VAL A 53 2.55 3.08 3.11
CA VAL A 53 2.38 2.18 4.25
C VAL A 53 3.36 2.57 5.33
N LYS A 54 2.82 2.81 6.53
CA LYS A 54 3.59 3.09 7.75
C LYS A 54 3.39 1.93 8.73
N THR A 55 4.41 1.63 9.53
CA THR A 55 4.19 0.83 10.73
C THR A 55 3.96 1.78 11.89
N LYS A 56 3.14 1.37 12.85
CA LYS A 56 2.88 2.17 14.05
C LYS A 56 4.12 2.35 14.93
N GLU A 57 5.09 1.45 14.78
CA GLU A 57 6.33 1.40 15.56
C GLU A 57 7.51 2.14 14.88
N ALA A 58 7.45 2.35 13.56
CA ALA A 58 8.51 3.05 12.82
C ALA A 58 8.18 4.54 12.64
N VAL A 59 9.14 5.39 12.99
CA VAL A 59 9.09 6.86 12.79
C VAL A 59 9.14 7.28 11.31
N GLY A 60 9.24 6.33 10.36
CA GLY A 60 9.38 6.61 8.92
C GLY A 60 8.44 5.81 8.01
N PRO A 61 8.20 6.28 6.77
CA PRO A 61 7.43 5.53 5.79
C PRO A 61 8.18 4.25 5.44
N VAL A 62 7.45 3.14 5.34
CA VAL A 62 8.02 1.82 5.01
C VAL A 62 7.87 1.55 3.53
N ILE A 63 6.77 2.00 2.92
CA ILE A 63 6.47 1.82 1.51
C ILE A 63 5.97 3.16 0.97
N THR A 64 6.65 3.71 -0.03
CA THR A 64 6.28 4.92 -0.78
C THR A 64 6.27 4.65 -2.27
#